data_AF-A0A969KKH9-F1
#
_entry.id   AF-A0A969KKH9-F1
#
_cell.length_a   1.000
_cell.length_b   1.000
_cell.length_c   1.000
_cell.angle_alpha   90.00
_cell.angle_beta   90.00
_cell.angle_gamma   90.00
#
_symmetry.space_group_name_H-M   'P 1'
#
loop_
_entity.id
_entity.type
_entity.pdbx_description
1 polymer ?
#
loop_
_entity_poly.entity_id
_entity_poly.type
_entity_poly.pdbx_seq_one_letter_code
_entity_poly.pdbx_strand_id
1 'polypeptide(L)'
;MGRKIVIGLNLCPFAKPVFIKNQIKFVISEAKNPTELTQHFLQELNFLTGIEGDDTETTILVHPFVLQDFGHYLDYLDYANDLIYQAGLEGTFQIASFHPDYQFEGTEPTDIENYTNRSPFPMLHILREDTLEKAIKTYPDVEDIPANNIEKLKELGLETLKKLM
;
A
#
# COMPACT_ATOMS: atom_id res chain seq x y z
N MET A 1 10.39 -10.43 8.43
CA MET A 1 9.93 -9.71 9.63
C MET A 1 8.59 -9.01 9.40
N GLY A 2 8.35 -8.36 8.25
CA GLY A 2 7.09 -7.63 7.96
C GLY A 2 5.77 -8.42 7.84
N ARG A 3 5.76 -9.75 8.01
CA ARG A 3 4.57 -10.61 7.82
C ARG A 3 3.52 -10.51 8.93
N LYS A 4 3.84 -9.87 10.07
CA LYS A 4 2.99 -9.85 11.28
C LYS A 4 2.33 -8.51 11.58
N ILE A 5 2.79 -7.38 11.02
CA ILE A 5 2.42 -6.06 11.54
C ILE A 5 1.05 -5.62 11.02
N VAL A 6 0.83 -5.59 9.70
CA VAL A 6 -0.40 -5.03 9.12
C VAL A 6 -1.64 -5.87 9.47
N ILE A 7 -1.55 -7.21 9.37
CA ILE A 7 -2.66 -8.13 9.67
C ILE A 7 -2.81 -8.35 11.18
N GLY A 8 -1.71 -8.35 11.94
CA GLY A 8 -1.74 -8.53 13.40
C GLY A 8 -2.26 -7.32 14.16
N LEU A 9 -2.04 -6.11 13.64
CA LEU A 9 -2.54 -4.86 14.23
C LEU A 9 -3.90 -4.43 13.67
N ASN A 10 -4.41 -5.07 12.61
CA ASN A 10 -5.73 -4.78 12.02
C ASN A 10 -5.93 -3.29 11.70
N LEU A 11 -4.88 -2.64 11.16
CA LEU A 11 -4.91 -1.20 10.83
C LEU A 11 -5.80 -0.91 9.60
N CYS A 12 -5.93 -1.87 8.69
CA CYS A 12 -6.87 -1.77 7.58
C CYS A 12 -7.94 -2.85 7.71
N PRO A 13 -9.21 -2.51 7.97
CA PRO A 13 -10.28 -3.50 8.07
C PRO A 13 -10.53 -4.22 6.73
N PHE A 14 -10.13 -3.62 5.61
CA PHE A 14 -10.29 -4.16 4.26
C PHE A 14 -9.19 -5.16 3.88
N ALA A 15 -8.04 -5.13 4.55
CA ALA A 15 -6.93 -6.05 4.24
C ALA A 15 -7.22 -7.49 4.69
N LYS A 16 -7.94 -7.66 5.81
CA LYS A 16 -8.17 -8.98 6.41
C LYS A 16 -9.07 -9.89 5.56
N PRO A 17 -10.21 -9.45 5.01
CA PRO A 17 -11.04 -10.28 4.13
C PRO A 17 -10.28 -10.78 2.90
N VAL A 18 -9.57 -9.88 2.21
CA VAL A 18 -8.79 -10.18 1.00
C VAL A 18 -7.65 -11.17 1.31
N PHE A 19 -7.00 -10.99 2.47
CA PHE A 19 -5.97 -11.92 2.93
C PHE A 19 -6.52 -13.32 3.23
N ILE A 20 -7.64 -13.44 3.96
CA ILE A 20 -8.25 -14.73 4.31
C ILE A 20 -8.72 -15.47 3.06
N LYS A 21 -9.23 -14.73 2.06
CA LYS A 21 -9.65 -15.28 0.77
C LYS A 21 -8.50 -15.59 -0.19
N ASN A 22 -7.24 -15.33 0.22
CA ASN A 22 -6.04 -15.54 -0.61
C ASN A 22 -6.05 -14.73 -1.93
N GLN A 23 -6.58 -13.51 -1.88
CA GLN A 23 -6.77 -12.60 -3.03
C GLN A 23 -5.65 -11.55 -3.15
N ILE A 24 -4.51 -11.79 -2.47
CA ILE A 24 -3.33 -10.92 -2.48
C ILE A 24 -2.19 -11.62 -3.22
N LYS A 25 -1.75 -11.01 -4.33
CA LYS A 25 -0.51 -11.39 -5.02
C LYS A 25 0.64 -10.55 -4.47
N PHE A 26 1.75 -11.21 -4.15
CA PHE A 26 3.00 -10.54 -3.77
C PHE A 26 4.00 -10.65 -4.91
N VAL A 27 4.60 -9.53 -5.29
CA VAL A 27 5.64 -9.46 -6.33
C VAL A 27 6.86 -8.75 -5.76
N ILE A 28 8.01 -9.41 -5.83
CA ILE A 28 9.30 -8.81 -5.50
C ILE A 28 9.94 -8.37 -6.81
N SER A 29 10.00 -7.06 -7.02
CA SER A 29 10.61 -6.42 -8.18
C SER A 29 12.13 -6.40 -8.02
N GLU A 30 12.84 -6.96 -9.00
CA GLU A 30 14.31 -6.87 -9.08
C GLU A 30 14.79 -5.59 -9.78
N ALA A 31 13.88 -4.66 -10.09
CA ALA A 31 14.18 -3.40 -10.76
C ALA A 31 15.21 -2.57 -9.98
N LYS A 32 16.19 -2.02 -10.70
CA LYS A 32 17.26 -1.18 -10.14
C LYS A 32 17.15 0.29 -10.55
N ASN A 33 16.17 0.60 -11.40
CA ASN A 33 15.87 1.96 -11.84
C ASN A 33 14.35 2.14 -12.08
N PRO A 34 13.85 3.39 -12.11
CA PRO A 34 12.41 3.66 -12.27
C PRO A 34 11.82 3.14 -13.58
N THR A 35 12.61 3.04 -14.65
CA THR A 35 12.14 2.51 -15.93
C THR A 35 11.83 1.01 -15.84
N GLU A 36 12.73 0.22 -15.25
CA GLU A 36 12.48 -1.20 -14.97
C GLU A 36 11.30 -1.39 -14.01
N LEU A 37 11.18 -0.53 -12.99
CA LEU A 37 10.05 -0.61 -12.06
C LEU A 37 8.73 -0.34 -12.77
N THR A 38 8.69 0.64 -13.68
CA THR A 38 7.53 0.94 -14.52
C THR A 38 7.11 -0.28 -15.33
N GLN A 39 8.05 -1.03 -15.88
CA GLN A 39 7.73 -2.26 -16.63
C GLN A 39 7.05 -3.30 -15.73
N HIS A 40 7.56 -3.52 -14.52
CA HIS A 40 6.94 -4.44 -13.56
C HIS A 40 5.57 -3.93 -13.09
N PHE A 41 5.43 -2.62 -12.86
CA PHE A 41 4.15 -2.00 -12.51
C PHE A 41 3.08 -2.21 -13.60
N LEU A 42 3.43 -1.96 -14.87
CA LEU A 42 2.52 -2.17 -16.00
C LEU A 42 2.18 -3.66 -16.21
N GLN A 43 3.12 -4.57 -15.96
CA GLN A 43 2.84 -6.01 -15.97
C GLN A 43 1.79 -6.39 -14.93
N GLU A 44 1.87 -5.82 -13.73
CA GLU A 44 0.91 -6.08 -12.67
C GLU A 44 -0.46 -5.43 -12.92
N LEU A 45 -0.49 -4.23 -13.50
CA LEU A 45 -1.75 -3.65 -14.00
C LEU A 45 -2.39 -4.53 -15.08
N ASN A 46 -1.62 -5.00 -16.05
CA ASN A 46 -2.12 -5.90 -17.11
C ASN A 46 -2.58 -7.25 -16.55
N PHE A 47 -1.89 -7.77 -15.54
CA PHE A 47 -2.32 -8.99 -14.84
C PHE A 47 -3.68 -8.77 -14.16
N LEU A 48 -3.83 -7.69 -13.39
CA LEU A 48 -5.08 -7.40 -12.70
C LEU A 48 -6.23 -7.09 -13.67
N THR A 49 -5.99 -6.39 -14.77
CA THR A 49 -7.04 -6.15 -15.78
C THR A 49 -7.47 -7.43 -16.49
N GLY A 50 -6.55 -8.40 -16.66
CA GLY A 50 -6.83 -9.67 -17.31
C GLY A 50 -7.49 -10.75 -16.45
N ILE A 51 -7.60 -10.53 -15.14
CA ILE A 51 -8.28 -11.46 -14.21
C ILE A 51 -9.77 -11.13 -14.16
N GLU A 52 -10.59 -12.13 -14.38
CA GLU A 52 -12.03 -12.07 -14.16
C GLU A 52 -12.38 -12.46 -12.71
N GLY A 53 -13.42 -11.84 -12.15
CA GLY A 53 -13.91 -12.18 -10.80
C GLY A 53 -12.99 -11.70 -9.67
N ASP A 54 -13.11 -12.35 -8.51
CA ASP A 54 -12.43 -11.97 -7.28
C ASP A 54 -11.19 -12.81 -6.97
N ASP A 55 -10.56 -13.45 -7.97
CA ASP A 55 -9.38 -14.30 -7.75
C ASP A 55 -8.16 -13.50 -7.23
N THR A 56 -8.00 -12.25 -7.65
CA THR A 56 -6.99 -11.34 -7.11
C THR A 56 -7.52 -9.91 -7.10
N GLU A 57 -7.58 -9.34 -5.89
CA GLU A 57 -8.06 -7.98 -5.61
C GLU A 57 -6.91 -7.01 -5.33
N THR A 58 -5.73 -7.54 -5.01
CA THR A 58 -4.58 -6.74 -4.62
C THR A 58 -3.28 -7.35 -5.14
N THR A 59 -2.46 -6.52 -5.79
CA THR A 59 -1.04 -6.81 -5.96
C THR A 59 -0.23 -5.93 -5.01
N ILE A 60 0.65 -6.54 -4.22
CA ILE A 60 1.68 -5.85 -3.46
C ILE A 60 2.99 -5.95 -4.23
N LEU A 61 3.38 -4.86 -4.89
CA LEU A 61 4.63 -4.72 -5.62
C LEU A 61 5.71 -4.17 -4.69
N VAL A 62 6.60 -5.04 -4.23
CA VAL A 62 7.74 -4.71 -3.35
C VAL A 62 8.96 -4.44 -4.22
N HIS A 63 9.59 -3.27 -4.07
CA HIS A 63 10.74 -2.87 -4.91
C HIS A 63 11.96 -2.47 -4.07
N PRO A 64 12.68 -3.45 -3.51
CA PRO A 64 13.74 -3.23 -2.52
C PRO A 64 15.05 -2.63 -3.08
N PHE A 65 15.21 -2.55 -4.41
CA PHE A 65 16.47 -2.12 -5.05
C PHE A 65 16.37 -0.80 -5.81
N VAL A 66 15.23 -0.12 -5.73
CA VAL A 66 15.01 1.19 -6.35
C VAL A 66 14.05 2.03 -5.51
N LEU A 67 14.17 3.37 -5.58
CA LEU A 67 13.35 4.32 -4.82
C LEU A 67 13.49 4.20 -3.29
N GLN A 68 14.72 4.07 -2.80
CA GLN A 68 15.03 4.11 -1.35
C GLN A 68 14.97 5.54 -0.80
N ASP A 69 15.12 6.54 -1.66
CA ASP A 69 14.93 7.94 -1.30
C ASP A 69 13.44 8.28 -1.36
N PHE A 70 12.91 8.83 -0.27
CA PHE A 70 11.47 9.09 -0.16
C PHE A 70 10.98 10.19 -1.12
N GLY A 71 11.81 11.20 -1.43
CA GLY A 71 11.45 12.22 -2.40
C GLY A 71 11.28 11.63 -3.80
N HIS A 72 12.27 10.87 -4.26
CA HIS A 72 12.17 10.16 -5.54
C HIS A 72 11.02 9.14 -5.56
N TYR A 73 10.70 8.52 -4.43
CA TYR A 73 9.54 7.64 -4.30
C TYR A 73 8.23 8.40 -4.53
N LEU A 74 8.07 9.59 -3.95
CA LEU A 74 6.87 10.43 -4.16
C LEU A 74 6.75 10.88 -5.61
N ASP A 75 7.85 11.32 -6.24
CA ASP A 75 7.86 11.66 -7.67
C ASP A 75 7.40 10.48 -8.54
N TYR A 76 7.85 9.27 -8.20
CA TYR A 76 7.43 8.06 -8.90
C TYR A 76 5.98 7.67 -8.60
N LEU A 77 5.50 7.88 -7.37
CA LEU A 77 4.11 7.62 -7.00
C LEU A 77 3.16 8.49 -7.83
N ASP A 78 3.47 9.78 -7.98
CA ASP A 78 2.70 10.68 -8.84
C ASP A 78 2.71 10.19 -10.30
N TYR A 79 3.88 9.80 -10.81
CA TYR A 79 4.01 9.22 -12.14
C TYR A 79 3.21 7.90 -12.30
N ALA A 80 3.19 7.04 -11.29
CA ALA A 80 2.43 5.79 -11.33
C ALA A 80 0.91 6.03 -11.34
N ASN A 81 0.43 7.05 -10.63
CA ASN A 81 -0.96 7.49 -10.70
C ASN A 81 -1.30 8.04 -12.09
N ASP A 82 -0.41 8.84 -12.70
CA ASP A 82 -0.58 9.33 -14.07
C ASP A 82 -0.69 8.18 -15.09
N LEU A 83 0.08 7.09 -14.90
CA LEU A 83 -0.01 5.90 -15.75
C LEU A 83 -1.37 5.20 -15.64
N ILE A 84 -1.93 5.09 -14.43
CA ILE A 84 -3.29 4.55 -14.23
C ILE A 84 -4.32 5.40 -14.96
N TYR A 85 -4.23 6.73 -14.81
CA TYR A 85 -5.13 7.67 -15.48
C TYR A 85 -5.01 7.56 -17.02
N GLN A 86 -3.79 7.58 -17.56
CA GLN A 86 -3.54 7.47 -19.00
C GLN A 86 -3.98 6.14 -19.59
N ALA A 87 -3.95 5.06 -18.81
CA ALA A 87 -4.46 3.74 -19.20
C ALA A 87 -5.99 3.65 -19.15
N GLY A 88 -6.69 4.68 -18.66
CA GLY A 88 -8.14 4.67 -18.46
C GLY A 88 -8.57 3.74 -17.32
N LEU A 89 -7.69 3.52 -16.34
CA LEU A 89 -7.89 2.61 -15.22
C LEU A 89 -8.23 3.34 -13.91
N GLU A 90 -8.36 4.67 -13.94
CA GLU A 90 -8.92 5.47 -12.85
C GLU A 90 -10.32 4.96 -12.48
N GLY A 91 -10.64 4.91 -11.18
CA GLY A 91 -11.91 4.35 -10.69
C GLY A 91 -11.97 2.82 -10.71
N THR A 92 -11.01 2.16 -11.37
CA THR A 92 -10.86 0.69 -11.37
C THR A 92 -9.75 0.25 -10.44
N PHE A 93 -8.61 0.95 -10.48
CA PHE A 93 -7.47 0.68 -9.61
C PHE A 93 -6.99 1.94 -8.91
N GLN A 94 -6.57 1.78 -7.67
CA GLN A 94 -5.90 2.80 -6.88
C GLN A 94 -4.60 2.27 -6.26
N ILE A 95 -3.70 3.19 -5.92
CA ILE A 95 -2.42 2.88 -5.29
C ILE A 95 -2.47 3.28 -3.81
N ALA A 96 -2.24 2.31 -2.92
CA ALA A 96 -1.83 2.61 -1.55
C ALA A 96 -0.31 2.51 -1.43
N SER A 97 0.31 3.56 -0.91
CA SER A 97 1.77 3.78 -0.90
C SER A 97 2.39 3.49 0.47
N PHE A 98 3.53 2.80 0.45
CA PHE A 98 4.30 2.45 1.65
C PHE A 98 5.80 2.58 1.39
N HIS A 99 6.53 3.15 2.36
CA HIS A 99 7.96 3.39 2.26
C HIS A 99 8.65 3.32 3.64
N PRO A 100 9.92 2.90 3.78
CA PRO A 100 10.63 2.90 5.07
C PRO A 100 10.62 4.26 5.77
N ASP A 101 10.83 5.32 4.99
CA ASP A 101 10.88 6.70 5.45
C ASP A 101 9.58 7.47 5.20
N TYR A 102 8.43 6.77 5.11
CA TYR A 102 7.15 7.45 4.87
C TYR A 102 6.94 8.57 5.90
N GLN A 103 6.55 9.74 5.41
CA GLN A 103 6.23 10.93 6.20
C GLN A 103 5.04 11.64 5.54
N PHE A 104 3.94 11.80 6.29
CA PHE A 104 2.80 12.59 5.84
C PHE A 104 3.14 14.07 5.89
N GLU A 105 2.51 14.84 5.00
CA GLU A 105 2.64 16.29 4.98
C GLU A 105 2.26 16.90 6.34
N GLY A 106 3.07 17.82 6.84
CA GLY A 106 2.84 18.50 8.11
C GLY A 106 3.25 17.72 9.37
N THR A 107 3.85 16.54 9.22
CA THR A 107 4.35 15.72 10.35
C THR A 107 5.86 15.84 10.52
N GLU A 108 6.38 15.45 11.69
CA GLU A 108 7.81 15.23 11.92
C GLU A 108 8.22 13.78 11.59
N PRO A 109 9.48 13.51 11.19
CA PRO A 109 9.93 12.17 10.84
C PRO A 109 9.78 11.10 11.94
N THR A 110 9.57 11.49 13.20
CA THR A 110 9.36 10.56 14.32
C THR A 110 7.90 10.42 14.73
N ASP A 111 6.99 11.19 14.12
CA ASP A 111 5.57 11.15 14.45
C ASP A 111 4.99 9.78 14.14
N ILE A 112 4.09 9.35 15.01
CA ILE A 112 3.65 7.96 15.04
C ILE A 112 2.66 7.64 13.92
N GLU A 113 1.94 8.63 13.44
CA GLU A 113 1.05 8.49 12.28
C GLU A 113 1.79 8.05 11.02
N ASN A 114 3.04 8.46 10.85
CA ASN A 114 3.87 8.00 9.75
C ASN A 114 4.03 6.48 9.72
N TYR A 115 3.99 5.82 10.89
CA TYR A 115 4.12 4.37 10.99
C TYR A 115 2.90 3.60 10.47
N THR A 116 1.78 4.25 10.13
CA THR A 116 0.66 3.58 9.44
C THR A 116 1.04 3.18 8.01
N ASN A 117 1.93 3.95 7.38
CA ASN A 117 2.36 3.75 5.98
C ASN A 117 3.86 3.42 5.87
N ARG A 118 4.55 3.25 7.00
CA ARG A 118 5.91 2.72 6.99
C ARG A 118 5.96 1.24 6.72
N SER A 119 7.03 0.83 6.06
CA SER A 119 7.26 -0.56 5.69
C SER A 119 8.75 -0.88 5.57
N PRO A 120 9.15 -2.17 5.57
CA PRO A 120 10.57 -2.53 5.50
C PRO A 120 11.25 -2.19 4.17
N PHE A 121 10.47 -2.05 3.09
CA PHE A 121 10.95 -1.73 1.75
C PHE A 121 9.94 -0.83 1.06
N PRO A 122 10.36 -0.04 0.05
CA PRO A 122 9.42 0.67 -0.81
C PRO A 122 8.42 -0.31 -1.46
N MET A 123 7.12 0.01 -1.39
CA MET A 123 6.05 -0.83 -1.93
C MET A 123 4.93 0.02 -2.54
N LEU A 124 4.28 -0.53 -3.56
CA LEU A 124 3.00 -0.07 -4.08
C LEU A 124 1.97 -1.18 -3.93
N HIS A 125 0.85 -0.88 -3.30
CA HIS A 125 -0.30 -1.77 -3.25
C HIS A 125 -1.28 -1.31 -4.33
N ILE A 126 -1.44 -2.12 -5.36
CA ILE A 126 -2.40 -1.90 -6.44
C ILE A 126 -3.69 -2.62 -6.04
N LEU A 127 -4.74 -1.85 -5.79
CA LEU A 127 -6.02 -2.32 -5.23
C LEU A 127 -7.14 -2.10 -6.23
N ARG A 128 -8.08 -3.05 -6.36
CA ARG A 128 -9.35 -2.82 -7.07
C ARG A 128 -10.23 -1.85 -6.27
N GLU A 129 -10.54 -0.72 -6.89
CA GLU A 129 -11.30 0.35 -6.26
C GLU A 129 -12.77 -0.02 -6.11
N ASP A 130 -13.37 -0.72 -7.07
CA ASP A 130 -14.78 -1.09 -7.03
C ASP A 130 -15.11 -2.05 -5.86
N THR A 131 -14.21 -2.98 -5.54
CA THR A 131 -14.31 -3.85 -4.36
C THR A 131 -14.12 -3.06 -3.07
N LEU A 132 -13.16 -2.13 -3.05
CA LEU A 132 -12.91 -1.30 -1.88
C LEU A 132 -14.10 -0.38 -1.58
N GLU A 133 -14.67 0.28 -2.59
CA GLU A 133 -15.85 1.12 -2.45
C GLU A 133 -17.06 0.34 -1.92
N LYS A 134 -17.30 -0.87 -2.42
CA LYS A 134 -18.37 -1.74 -1.91
C LYS A 134 -18.15 -2.07 -0.44
N ALA A 135 -16.91 -2.37 -0.05
CA ALA A 135 -16.57 -2.62 1.34
C ALA A 135 -16.80 -1.37 2.22
N ILE A 136 -16.32 -0.20 1.77
CA ILE A 136 -16.50 1.09 2.45
C ILE A 136 -17.99 1.39 2.69
N LYS A 137 -18.85 1.20 1.69
CA LYS A 137 -20.31 1.44 1.82
C LYS A 137 -20.99 0.58 2.89
N THR A 138 -20.39 -0.54 3.27
CA THR A 138 -20.92 -1.49 4.26
C THR A 138 -20.22 -1.45 5.60
N TYR A 139 -19.08 -0.75 5.70
CA TYR A 139 -18.30 -0.66 6.91
C TYR A 139 -18.65 0.64 7.66
N PRO A 140 -19.00 0.58 8.95
CA PRO A 140 -19.29 1.78 9.73
C PRO A 140 -18.00 2.59 9.97
N ASP A 141 -18.15 3.92 10.07
CA ASP A 141 -17.10 4.82 10.58
C ASP A 141 -15.75 4.72 9.82
N VAL A 142 -15.81 4.56 8.50
CA VAL A 142 -14.60 4.47 7.63
C VAL A 142 -13.71 5.70 7.76
N GLU A 143 -14.32 6.89 7.90
CA GLU A 143 -13.62 8.16 8.08
C GLU A 143 -12.77 8.19 9.36
N ASP A 144 -13.11 7.38 10.36
CA ASP A 144 -12.37 7.31 11.63
C ASP A 144 -11.20 6.32 11.56
N ILE A 145 -11.04 5.54 10.48
CA ILE A 145 -9.95 4.55 10.34
C ILE A 145 -8.56 5.20 10.52
N PRO A 146 -8.24 6.33 9.87
CA PRO A 146 -6.95 6.99 10.09
C PRO A 146 -6.72 7.37 11.56
N ALA A 147 -7.71 8.01 12.20
CA ALA A 147 -7.62 8.41 13.60
C ALA A 147 -7.47 7.20 14.54
N ASN A 148 -8.27 6.15 14.33
CA ASN A 148 -8.22 4.90 15.09
C ASN A 148 -6.86 4.19 14.93
N ASN A 149 -6.28 4.22 13.74
CA ASN A 149 -4.95 3.67 13.49
C ASN A 149 -3.88 4.43 14.27
N ILE A 150 -3.93 5.76 14.22
CA ILE A 150 -2.99 6.61 14.95
C ILE A 150 -3.09 6.34 16.45
N GLU A 151 -4.29 6.31 17.03
CA GLU A 151 -4.49 6.01 18.45
C GLU A 151 -3.98 4.61 18.82
N LYS A 152 -4.26 3.60 17.98
CA LYS A 152 -3.76 2.24 18.20
C LYS A 152 -2.24 2.15 18.16
N LEU A 153 -1.59 2.89 17.27
CA LEU A 153 -0.14 2.96 17.21
C LEU A 153 0.42 3.72 18.43
N LYS A 154 -0.23 4.80 18.89
CA LYS A 154 0.09 5.52 20.14
C LYS A 154 0.07 4.61 21.35
N GLU A 155 -0.95 3.78 21.48
CA GLU A 155 -1.05 2.79 22.56
C GLU A 155 0.09 1.76 22.52
N LEU A 156 0.53 1.35 21.33
CA LEU A 156 1.63 0.40 21.17
C LEU A 156 3.01 1.02 21.49
N GLY A 157 3.15 2.31 21.19
CA GLY A 157 4.35 3.11 21.43
C GLY A 157 5.46 2.91 20.39
N LEU A 158 6.23 3.98 20.17
CA LEU A 158 7.29 4.06 19.15
C LEU A 158 8.38 2.98 19.31
N GLU A 159 8.79 2.69 20.54
CA GLU A 159 9.83 1.70 20.82
C GLU A 159 9.40 0.28 20.46
N THR A 160 8.11 -0.03 20.60
CA THR A 160 7.57 -1.33 20.18
C THR A 160 7.49 -1.41 18.66
N LEU A 161 7.04 -0.33 18.01
CA LEU A 161 6.95 -0.26 16.54
C LEU A 161 8.30 -0.47 15.87
N LYS A 162 9.34 0.21 16.35
CA LYS A 162 10.72 0.05 15.85
C LYS A 162 11.26 -1.38 15.98
N LYS A 163 10.81 -2.16 16.97
CA LYS A 163 11.21 -3.56 17.14
C LYS A 163 10.47 -4.52 16.21
N LEU A 164 9.32 -4.12 15.70
CA LEU A 164 8.48 -4.95 14.84
C LEU A 164 8.87 -4.83 13.36
N MET A 165 9.37 -3.67 12.94
CA MET A 165 9.85 -3.37 11.59
C MET A 165 11.22 -4.00 11.33
#